data_AF-A0A8H3DNW3-F1
#
_entry.id   AF-A0A8H3DNW3-F1
#
_cell.length_a   1.000
_cell.length_b   1.000
_cell.length_c   1.000
_cell.angle_alpha   90.00
_cell.angle_beta   90.00
_cell.angle_gamma   90.00
#
_symmetry.space_group_name_H-M   'P 1'
#
loop_
_entity.id
_entity.type
_entity.pdbx_description
1 polymer ?
#
loop_
_entity_poly.entity_id
_entity_poly.type
_entity_poly.pdbx_seq_one_letter_code
_entity_poly.pdbx_strand_id
1 'polypeptide(L)'
;MPASRSRQWVIVPTGMYPQVRRHLPASKLVKGATPTWSDNPEWTQDKPTGEWAAKCVDRWCLLAPYNTTITDEQWKAYHEERSALDKINTMDSDESAAIEGKYLDGSTWKVLRKAAEHVASAILASVLDDVERKKSIARTLLGSLYFMSVDGSSEGLGAPEPRNLDTTTRLYSPFGLGTSIDFHYNYHYRMRSYEDERDAMLNAAGREIGECEPNKPTKCAAEPELPEDSEDEEEEPKPIENFKARTLFSGVEGMADGWSTMYITEENIKSFEEPFLGTKGWISPRKLVDILMAAGTALLHGEVDTEAGEHLQHEFDYYQGEKSGKGIFAKERKQLTQLEKVEKAKDKKDSTREVCVPERLLLLARHGD
;
A
#
# COMPACT_ATOMS: atom_id res chain seq x y z
N MET A 1 -11.28 32.34 23.24
CA MET A 1 -12.00 31.48 22.28
C MET A 1 -11.04 31.11 21.16
N PRO A 2 -10.52 29.88 21.10
CA PRO A 2 -9.79 29.41 19.94
C PRO A 2 -10.73 28.64 19.00
N ALA A 3 -10.49 28.81 17.71
CA ALA A 3 -11.28 28.29 16.60
C ALA A 3 -11.28 26.75 16.55
N SER A 4 -12.47 26.17 16.57
CA SER A 4 -12.74 24.78 16.21
C SER A 4 -12.34 24.56 14.75
N ARG A 5 -11.35 23.70 14.52
CA ARG A 5 -10.99 23.20 13.19
C ARG A 5 -12.02 22.12 12.81
N SER A 6 -12.93 22.46 11.91
CA SER A 6 -13.96 21.55 11.40
C SER A 6 -13.33 20.37 10.65
N ARG A 7 -13.58 19.15 11.11
CA ARG A 7 -13.51 17.95 10.26
C ARG A 7 -14.50 18.16 9.11
N GLN A 8 -14.05 18.13 7.87
CA GLN A 8 -14.95 18.05 6.71
C GLN A 8 -15.43 16.60 6.59
N TRP A 9 -16.52 16.29 7.27
CA TRP A 9 -17.26 15.05 7.06
C TRP A 9 -18.03 15.18 5.74
N VAL A 10 -17.79 14.28 4.79
CA VAL A 10 -18.71 14.07 3.67
C VAL A 10 -19.55 12.86 4.02
N ILE A 11 -20.67 13.09 4.71
CA ILE A 11 -21.69 12.07 4.93
C ILE A 11 -22.50 11.98 3.64
N VAL A 12 -22.48 10.83 2.97
CA VAL A 12 -23.30 10.57 1.80
C VAL A 12 -24.60 9.93 2.27
N PRO A 13 -25.77 10.57 2.09
CA PRO A 13 -27.05 9.98 2.50
C PRO A 13 -27.39 8.73 1.68
N THR A 14 -27.92 7.71 2.35
CA THR A 14 -28.49 6.51 1.74
C THR A 14 -29.58 6.90 0.74
N GLY A 15 -29.44 6.49 -0.53
CA GLY A 15 -30.50 6.60 -1.55
C GLY A 15 -30.25 7.57 -2.72
N MET A 16 -29.10 8.25 -2.80
CA MET A 16 -28.71 8.99 -4.02
C MET A 16 -27.88 8.12 -4.98
N TYR A 17 -28.46 7.06 -5.54
CA TYR A 17 -27.83 6.33 -6.65
C TYR A 17 -28.38 6.78 -8.00
N PRO A 18 -27.55 7.21 -8.96
CA PRO A 18 -27.82 7.00 -10.37
C PRO A 18 -27.55 5.52 -10.67
N GLN A 19 -28.55 4.85 -11.25
CA GLN A 19 -28.43 3.52 -11.84
C GLN A 19 -27.12 3.40 -12.64
N VAL A 20 -26.32 2.38 -12.31
CA VAL A 20 -25.28 1.77 -13.14
C VAL A 20 -24.65 2.74 -14.15
N ARG A 21 -23.61 3.48 -13.76
CA ARG A 21 -22.73 4.15 -14.74
C ARG A 21 -21.91 3.10 -15.51
N ARG A 22 -22.57 2.39 -16.42
CA ARG A 22 -21.93 1.72 -17.56
C ARG A 22 -21.43 2.83 -18.49
N HIS A 23 -20.11 2.86 -18.67
CA HIS A 23 -19.30 3.87 -19.35
C HIS A 23 -19.00 5.13 -18.53
N LEU A 24 -17.83 5.13 -17.89
CA LEU A 24 -17.18 6.37 -17.46
C LEU A 24 -16.96 7.26 -18.71
N PRO A 25 -17.41 8.53 -18.71
CA PRO A 25 -17.11 9.47 -19.79
C PRO A 25 -15.59 9.66 -19.93
N ALA A 26 -15.15 10.20 -21.07
CA ALA A 26 -13.76 10.63 -21.25
C ALA A 26 -13.32 11.49 -20.04
N SER A 27 -12.14 11.21 -19.49
CA SER A 27 -11.61 11.86 -18.29
C SER A 27 -11.81 13.38 -18.32
N LYS A 28 -12.36 13.92 -17.22
CA LYS A 28 -12.57 15.35 -17.03
C LYS A 28 -11.28 16.09 -16.64
N LEU A 29 -10.26 15.35 -16.17
CA LEU A 29 -9.03 15.93 -15.68
C LEU A 29 -7.99 16.03 -16.81
N VAL A 30 -7.28 17.15 -16.85
CA VAL A 30 -6.19 17.38 -17.82
C VAL A 30 -5.06 16.36 -17.61
N LYS A 31 -4.22 16.13 -18.62
CA LYS A 31 -3.00 15.31 -18.49
C LYS A 31 -2.15 15.83 -17.31
N GLY A 32 -1.63 14.90 -16.51
CA GLY A 32 -0.74 15.20 -15.38
C GLY A 32 0.57 15.89 -15.81
N ALA A 33 1.23 16.50 -14.84
CA ALA A 33 2.54 17.10 -15.00
C ALA A 33 3.60 16.01 -15.29
N THR A 34 4.56 16.32 -16.16
CA THR A 34 5.71 15.42 -16.37
C THR A 34 6.70 15.62 -15.23
N PRO A 35 7.07 14.58 -14.47
CA PRO A 35 8.05 14.69 -13.40
C PRO A 35 9.42 15.08 -13.94
N THR A 36 10.06 16.04 -13.27
CA THR A 36 11.47 16.42 -13.52
C THR A 36 12.40 15.81 -12.49
N TRP A 37 11.92 15.57 -11.26
CA TRP A 37 12.69 15.09 -10.09
C TRP A 37 13.96 15.91 -9.81
N SER A 38 13.99 17.17 -10.25
CA SER A 38 15.13 18.09 -10.12
C SER A 38 14.80 19.33 -9.29
N ASP A 39 13.55 19.47 -8.85
CA ASP A 39 13.05 20.73 -8.29
C ASP A 39 13.43 20.89 -6.81
N ASN A 40 13.87 19.82 -6.15
CA ASN A 40 14.31 19.85 -4.76
C ASN A 40 15.84 19.89 -4.69
N PRO A 41 16.44 20.95 -4.10
CA PRO A 41 17.90 21.10 -4.02
C PRO A 41 18.58 20.03 -3.16
N GLU A 42 17.83 19.36 -2.28
CA GLU A 42 18.34 18.29 -1.42
C GLU A 42 18.40 16.94 -2.14
N TRP A 43 17.86 16.86 -3.36
CA TRP A 43 17.81 15.63 -4.13
C TRP A 43 18.86 15.61 -5.23
N THR A 44 19.47 14.44 -5.42
CA THR A 44 20.47 14.21 -6.46
C THR A 44 20.11 13.03 -7.36
N GLN A 45 20.62 13.05 -8.59
CA GLN A 45 20.56 11.92 -9.50
C GLN A 45 21.77 10.98 -9.32
N ASP A 46 22.81 11.43 -8.63
CA ASP A 46 24.01 10.65 -8.36
C ASP A 46 23.76 9.65 -7.23
N LYS A 47 24.23 8.42 -7.41
CA LYS A 47 24.11 7.39 -6.37
C LYS A 47 24.83 7.85 -5.09
N PRO A 48 24.25 7.59 -3.90
CA PRO A 48 24.91 7.91 -2.64
C PRO A 48 26.17 7.07 -2.46
N THR A 49 27.18 7.65 -1.80
CA THR A 49 28.49 7.03 -1.56
C THR A 49 28.64 6.43 -0.16
N GLY A 50 27.68 6.68 0.74
CA GLY A 50 27.62 6.07 2.06
C GLY A 50 27.51 4.55 1.99
N GLU A 51 28.09 3.84 2.96
CA GLU A 51 28.15 2.38 2.95
C GLU A 51 26.75 1.77 2.97
N TRP A 52 25.91 2.22 3.92
CA TRP A 52 24.56 1.70 4.08
C TRP A 52 23.63 2.19 2.99
N ALA A 53 23.78 3.45 2.58
CA ALA A 53 23.03 3.99 1.46
C ALA A 53 23.25 3.17 0.18
N ALA A 54 24.51 2.90 -0.18
CA ALA A 54 24.86 2.08 -1.35
C ALA A 54 24.31 0.65 -1.24
N LYS A 55 24.44 0.01 -0.06
CA LYS A 55 23.85 -1.31 0.21
C LYS A 55 22.34 -1.32 -0.01
N CYS A 56 21.63 -0.30 0.47
CA CYS A 56 20.18 -0.19 0.29
C CYS A 56 19.80 -0.03 -1.18
N VAL A 57 20.50 0.87 -1.88
CA VAL A 57 20.27 1.13 -3.31
C VAL A 57 20.43 -0.13 -4.14
N ASP A 58 21.50 -0.88 -3.92
CA ASP A 58 21.78 -2.07 -4.72
C ASP A 58 20.86 -3.25 -4.32
N ARG A 59 20.60 -3.46 -3.03
CA ARG A 59 19.75 -4.57 -2.55
C ARG A 59 18.31 -4.44 -3.02
N TRP A 60 17.73 -3.25 -2.92
CA TRP A 60 16.31 -3.00 -3.23
C TRP A 60 16.09 -2.23 -4.54
N CYS A 61 17.13 -2.04 -5.34
CA CYS A 61 17.06 -1.39 -6.64
C CYS A 61 16.45 0.03 -6.57
N LEU A 62 16.82 0.80 -5.54
CA LEU A 62 16.29 2.16 -5.34
C LEU A 62 16.78 3.07 -6.47
N LEU A 63 15.84 3.85 -7.00
CA LEU A 63 16.07 4.76 -8.11
C LEU A 63 16.41 6.17 -7.60
N ALA A 64 17.14 6.94 -8.39
CA ALA A 64 17.18 8.39 -8.22
C ALA A 64 15.76 8.97 -8.33
N PRO A 65 15.41 10.11 -7.72
CA PRO A 65 16.27 10.94 -6.89
C PRO A 65 16.66 10.27 -5.57
N TYR A 66 17.85 10.61 -5.09
CA TYR A 66 18.35 10.24 -3.77
C TYR A 66 18.36 11.49 -2.89
N ASN A 67 17.82 11.38 -1.68
CA ASN A 67 17.82 12.49 -0.73
C ASN A 67 19.19 12.56 -0.01
N THR A 68 19.90 13.67 -0.21
CA THR A 68 21.26 13.88 0.33
C THR A 68 21.28 14.26 1.81
N THR A 69 20.14 14.61 2.40
CA THR A 69 20.06 14.95 3.83
C THR A 69 19.98 13.72 4.75
N ILE A 70 19.72 12.54 4.18
CA ILE A 70 19.64 11.28 4.93
C ILE A 70 21.04 10.82 5.34
N THR A 71 21.25 10.60 6.64
CA THR A 71 22.53 10.13 7.15
C THR A 71 22.75 8.64 6.92
N ASP A 72 24.00 8.18 6.93
CA ASP A 72 24.30 6.76 6.74
C ASP A 72 23.79 5.90 7.92
N GLU A 73 23.66 6.47 9.12
CA GLU A 73 23.00 5.84 10.27
C GLU A 73 21.49 5.64 10.03
N GLN A 74 20.81 6.60 9.41
CA GLN A 74 19.40 6.44 9.02
C GLN A 74 19.26 5.38 7.93
N TRP A 75 20.16 5.35 6.95
CA TRP A 75 20.21 4.27 5.95
C TRP A 75 20.49 2.91 6.58
N LYS A 76 21.31 2.84 7.63
CA LYS A 76 21.52 1.61 8.39
C LYS A 76 20.22 1.13 9.06
N ALA A 77 19.51 2.02 9.75
CA ALA A 77 18.23 1.68 10.38
C ALA A 77 17.20 1.22 9.33
N TYR A 78 17.11 1.92 8.20
CA TYR A 78 16.29 1.51 7.07
C TYR A 78 16.66 0.11 6.54
N HIS A 79 17.96 -0.15 6.40
CA HIS A 79 18.44 -1.45 5.95
C HIS A 79 18.04 -2.56 6.93
N GLU A 80 18.24 -2.33 8.22
CA GLU A 80 17.96 -3.31 9.27
C GLU A 80 16.45 -3.59 9.40
N GLU A 81 15.60 -2.56 9.38
CA GLU A 81 14.13 -2.70 9.39
C GLU A 81 13.64 -3.51 8.18
N ARG A 82 14.03 -3.10 6.96
CA ARG A 82 13.57 -3.77 5.74
C ARG A 82 14.15 -5.19 5.61
N SER A 83 15.35 -5.44 6.14
CA SER A 83 15.90 -6.79 6.24
C SER A 83 15.16 -7.67 7.27
N ALA A 84 14.66 -7.10 8.35
CA ALA A 84 13.83 -7.82 9.30
C ALA A 84 12.45 -8.14 8.69
N LEU A 85 11.87 -7.21 7.92
CA LEU A 85 10.67 -7.48 7.13
C LEU A 85 10.90 -8.53 6.04
N ASP A 86 12.08 -8.58 5.41
CA ASP A 86 12.43 -9.67 4.48
C ASP A 86 12.25 -11.04 5.18
N LYS A 87 12.70 -11.19 6.43
CA LYS A 87 12.54 -12.46 7.20
C LYS A 87 11.08 -12.81 7.49
N ILE A 88 10.28 -11.81 7.87
CA ILE A 88 8.83 -11.96 8.11
C ILE A 88 8.10 -12.35 6.82
N ASN A 89 8.62 -11.96 5.65
CA ASN A 89 8.04 -12.25 4.34
C ASN A 89 8.73 -13.42 3.63
N THR A 90 9.47 -14.25 4.37
CA THR A 90 10.06 -15.51 3.90
C THR A 90 9.14 -16.66 4.24
N MET A 91 8.57 -17.32 3.24
CA MET A 91 7.67 -18.47 3.45
C MET A 91 8.36 -19.54 4.32
N ASP A 92 7.62 -20.06 5.30
CA ASP A 92 8.05 -21.12 6.21
C ASP A 92 9.19 -20.73 7.19
N SER A 93 9.50 -19.44 7.34
CA SER A 93 10.39 -18.96 8.42
C SER A 93 9.65 -18.88 9.76
N ASP A 94 10.40 -19.03 10.86
CA ASP A 94 9.85 -18.85 12.21
C ASP A 94 9.34 -17.40 12.41
N GLU A 95 10.00 -16.41 11.80
CA GLU A 95 9.59 -15.01 11.85
C GLU A 95 8.28 -14.72 11.10
N SER A 96 7.84 -15.60 10.20
CA SER A 96 6.55 -15.47 9.51
C SER A 96 5.34 -15.75 10.42
N ALA A 97 5.55 -16.05 11.70
CA ALA A 97 4.47 -16.25 12.67
C ALA A 97 3.50 -15.06 12.76
N ALA A 98 3.94 -13.82 12.46
CA ALA A 98 3.08 -12.64 12.40
C ALA A 98 2.08 -12.65 11.22
N ILE A 99 2.26 -13.57 10.27
CA ILE A 99 1.42 -13.76 9.08
C ILE A 99 0.52 -14.98 9.31
N GLU A 100 -0.46 -14.83 10.21
CA GLU A 100 -1.40 -15.87 10.65
C GLU A 100 -2.53 -16.18 9.64
N GLY A 101 -2.21 -16.30 8.36
CA GLY A 101 -3.18 -16.62 7.31
C GLY A 101 -3.76 -18.04 7.33
N LYS A 102 -3.43 -18.88 8.33
CA LYS A 102 -3.85 -20.29 8.39
C LYS A 102 -5.36 -20.50 8.52
N TYR A 103 -6.07 -19.50 9.04
CA TYR A 103 -7.53 -19.50 9.16
C TYR A 103 -8.22 -18.75 8.01
N LEU A 104 -7.44 -18.26 7.04
CA LEU A 104 -7.92 -17.75 5.77
C LEU A 104 -7.83 -18.89 4.74
N ASP A 105 -8.87 -19.05 3.93
CA ASP A 105 -8.90 -20.12 2.92
C ASP A 105 -7.95 -19.84 1.73
N GLY A 106 -7.37 -18.63 1.66
CA GLY A 106 -6.44 -18.16 0.64
C GLY A 106 -4.98 -18.10 1.10
N SER A 107 -4.04 -18.24 0.16
CA SER A 107 -2.62 -18.03 0.46
C SER A 107 -2.30 -16.55 0.55
N THR A 108 -1.95 -16.09 1.75
CA THR A 108 -1.52 -14.71 2.03
C THR A 108 -0.39 -14.25 1.10
N TRP A 109 0.57 -15.13 0.79
CA TRP A 109 1.65 -14.85 -0.16
C TRP A 109 1.17 -14.60 -1.60
N LYS A 110 0.07 -15.23 -2.02
CA LYS A 110 -0.56 -14.93 -3.32
C LYS A 110 -1.23 -13.55 -3.29
N VAL A 111 -1.83 -13.16 -2.16
CA VAL A 111 -2.40 -11.82 -1.97
C VAL A 111 -1.30 -10.76 -2.08
N LEU A 112 -0.17 -10.92 -1.36
CA LEU A 112 0.96 -9.99 -1.44
C LEU A 112 1.46 -9.80 -2.87
N ARG A 113 1.65 -10.90 -3.60
CA ARG A 113 2.09 -10.85 -5.00
C ARG A 113 1.08 -10.13 -5.88
N LYS A 114 -0.21 -10.42 -5.74
CA LYS A 114 -1.28 -9.77 -6.51
C LYS A 114 -1.36 -8.27 -6.21
N ALA A 115 -1.24 -7.89 -4.93
CA ALA A 115 -1.17 -6.51 -4.47
C ALA A 115 0.00 -5.76 -5.11
N ALA A 116 1.20 -6.33 -5.03
CA ALA A 116 2.39 -5.74 -5.65
C ALA A 116 2.26 -5.60 -7.18
N GLU A 117 1.68 -6.60 -7.86
CA GLU A 117 1.40 -6.53 -9.29
C GLU A 117 0.40 -5.42 -9.63
N HIS A 118 -0.62 -5.20 -8.79
CA HIS A 118 -1.58 -4.10 -8.96
C HIS A 118 -0.92 -2.73 -8.79
N VAL A 119 -0.06 -2.56 -7.78
CA VAL A 119 0.75 -1.35 -7.58
C VAL A 119 1.64 -1.07 -8.80
N ALA A 120 2.37 -2.08 -9.29
CA ALA A 120 3.20 -1.94 -10.48
C ALA A 120 2.37 -1.65 -11.75
N SER A 121 1.21 -2.29 -11.90
CA SER A 121 0.28 -2.08 -13.03
C SER A 121 -0.25 -0.66 -13.07
N ALA A 122 -0.53 -0.07 -11.90
CA ALA A 122 -0.97 1.31 -11.79
C ALA A 122 0.08 2.26 -12.40
N ILE A 123 1.36 2.10 -12.04
CA ILE A 123 2.45 2.90 -12.62
C ILE A 123 2.62 2.64 -14.12
N LEU A 124 2.62 1.39 -14.58
CA LEU A 124 2.73 1.10 -16.02
C LEU A 124 1.60 1.74 -16.85
N ALA A 125 0.43 1.91 -16.24
CA ALA A 125 -0.74 2.52 -16.84
C ALA A 125 -0.81 4.05 -16.66
N SER A 126 0.19 4.67 -16.05
CA SER A 126 0.30 6.12 -15.92
C SER A 126 0.85 6.76 -17.21
N VAL A 127 0.61 8.07 -17.32
CA VAL A 127 1.14 8.88 -18.41
C VAL A 127 2.51 9.43 -18.03
N LEU A 128 3.53 8.60 -18.21
CA LEU A 128 4.93 9.02 -18.30
C LEU A 128 5.45 8.71 -19.70
N ASP A 129 5.95 9.73 -20.39
CA ASP A 129 6.45 9.63 -21.76
C ASP A 129 7.77 8.85 -21.81
N ASP A 130 8.60 8.93 -20.76
CA ASP A 130 9.76 8.06 -20.57
C ASP A 130 9.32 6.63 -20.18
N VAL A 131 9.27 5.76 -21.18
CA VAL A 131 8.82 4.37 -21.04
C VAL A 131 9.76 3.54 -20.19
N GLU A 132 11.08 3.74 -20.30
CA GLU A 132 12.05 2.95 -19.56
C GLU A 132 12.05 3.34 -18.09
N ARG A 133 12.01 4.65 -17.80
CA ARG A 133 11.84 5.15 -16.43
C ARG A 133 10.55 4.64 -15.79
N LYS A 134 9.43 4.67 -16.53
CA LYS A 134 8.14 4.13 -16.05
C LYS A 134 8.25 2.65 -15.69
N LYS A 135 8.91 1.84 -16.53
CA LYS A 135 9.16 0.42 -16.24
C LYS A 135 10.05 0.24 -15.02
N SER A 136 11.15 0.98 -14.89
CA SER A 136 12.03 0.90 -13.74
C SER A 136 11.27 1.17 -12.44
N ILE A 137 10.47 2.24 -12.40
CA ILE A 137 9.64 2.58 -11.21
C ILE A 137 8.69 1.43 -10.88
N ALA A 138 7.96 0.91 -11.87
CA ALA A 138 7.02 -0.19 -11.68
C ALA A 138 7.70 -1.48 -11.20
N ARG A 139 8.87 -1.81 -11.75
CA ARG A 139 9.64 -3.01 -11.38
C ARG A 139 10.25 -2.91 -9.99
N THR A 140 10.71 -1.72 -9.58
CA THR A 140 11.18 -1.49 -8.20
C THR A 140 10.02 -1.60 -7.21
N LEU A 141 8.87 -0.95 -7.49
CA LEU A 141 7.68 -1.02 -6.64
C LEU A 141 7.15 -2.44 -6.45
N LEU A 142 7.26 -3.30 -7.47
CA LEU A 142 6.83 -4.69 -7.40
C LEU A 142 7.48 -5.47 -6.24
N GLY A 143 8.67 -5.09 -5.81
CA GLY A 143 9.36 -5.70 -4.66
C GLY A 143 9.51 -4.77 -3.45
N SER A 144 8.68 -3.73 -3.35
CA SER A 144 8.71 -2.76 -2.25
C SER A 144 7.54 -2.90 -1.27
N LEU A 145 6.62 -3.83 -1.49
CA LEU A 145 5.48 -4.09 -0.61
C LEU A 145 5.77 -5.27 0.33
N TYR A 146 5.51 -5.07 1.62
CA TYR A 146 5.73 -6.05 2.68
C TYR A 146 4.48 -6.21 3.53
N PHE A 147 4.19 -7.43 3.97
CA PHE A 147 3.34 -7.61 5.14
C PHE A 147 4.12 -7.31 6.42
N MET A 148 3.43 -6.72 7.38
CA MET A 148 3.89 -6.53 8.75
C MET A 148 3.13 -7.48 9.68
N SER A 149 1.81 -7.58 9.52
CA SER A 149 0.96 -8.58 10.16
C SER A 149 -0.20 -8.98 9.23
N VAL A 150 -0.68 -10.21 9.40
CA VAL A 150 -1.95 -10.66 8.83
C VAL A 150 -2.62 -11.56 9.87
N ASP A 151 -3.81 -11.19 10.30
CA ASP A 151 -4.70 -12.01 11.11
C ASP A 151 -6.08 -12.05 10.46
N GLY A 152 -6.82 -13.12 10.68
CA GLY A 152 -8.17 -13.26 10.14
C GLY A 152 -8.75 -14.62 10.37
N SER A 153 -10.03 -14.75 10.05
CA SER A 153 -10.77 -16.02 10.17
C SER A 153 -11.84 -16.08 9.10
N SER A 154 -12.18 -17.29 8.63
CA SER A 154 -13.36 -17.51 7.80
C SER A 154 -14.61 -17.79 8.65
N GLU A 155 -15.80 -17.57 8.08
CA GLU A 155 -17.08 -17.88 8.74
C GLU A 155 -17.22 -19.38 9.12
N GLY A 156 -16.40 -20.26 8.52
CA GLY A 156 -16.64 -21.70 8.51
C GLY A 156 -17.94 -22.02 7.75
N LEU A 157 -18.21 -23.28 7.45
CA LEU A 157 -19.39 -23.73 6.67
C LEU A 157 -19.29 -23.62 5.13
N GLY A 158 -18.08 -23.50 4.57
CA GLY A 158 -17.82 -23.83 3.16
C GLY A 158 -18.00 -22.72 2.13
N ALA A 159 -18.13 -21.46 2.55
CA ALA A 159 -17.94 -20.29 1.69
C ALA A 159 -16.51 -19.72 1.85
N PRO A 160 -15.83 -19.29 0.77
CA PRO A 160 -14.41 -18.92 0.76
C PRO A 160 -14.13 -17.51 1.30
N GLU A 161 -14.85 -17.07 2.32
CA GLU A 161 -15.00 -15.66 2.65
C GLU A 161 -14.40 -15.37 4.04
N PRO A 162 -13.52 -14.35 4.17
CA PRO A 162 -13.07 -13.94 5.49
C PRO A 162 -14.28 -13.37 6.25
N ARG A 163 -14.46 -13.83 7.48
CA ARG A 163 -15.34 -13.21 8.48
C ARG A 163 -14.68 -11.96 9.04
N ASN A 164 -13.43 -12.13 9.49
CA ASN A 164 -12.59 -11.06 10.03
C ASN A 164 -11.28 -11.06 9.27
N LEU A 165 -10.74 -9.87 9.05
CA LEU A 165 -9.42 -9.67 8.50
C LEU A 165 -8.82 -8.41 9.13
N ASP A 166 -7.61 -8.56 9.65
CA ASP A 166 -6.79 -7.45 10.13
C ASP A 166 -5.42 -7.60 9.47
N THR A 167 -5.06 -6.65 8.62
CA THR A 167 -3.77 -6.68 7.91
C THR A 167 -3.06 -5.38 8.03
N THR A 168 -1.76 -5.47 8.26
CA THR A 168 -0.86 -4.32 8.16
C THR A 168 0.20 -4.57 7.11
N THR A 169 0.45 -3.55 6.29
CA THR A 169 1.45 -3.59 5.22
C THR A 169 2.26 -2.32 5.17
N ARG A 170 3.46 -2.42 4.59
CA ARG A 170 4.34 -1.29 4.33
C ARG A 170 4.78 -1.27 2.89
N LEU A 171 4.57 -0.15 2.21
CA LEU A 171 5.03 0.11 0.85
C LEU A 171 6.18 1.13 0.89
N TYR A 172 7.38 0.68 0.56
CA TYR A 172 8.54 1.56 0.43
C TYR A 172 8.52 2.33 -0.89
N SER A 173 8.94 3.60 -0.86
CA SER A 173 9.17 4.39 -2.07
C SER A 173 10.13 3.65 -3.02
N PRO A 174 9.93 3.72 -4.35
CA PRO A 174 10.89 3.16 -5.29
C PRO A 174 12.15 4.03 -5.42
N PHE A 175 12.14 5.23 -4.83
CA PHE A 175 13.21 6.19 -4.89
C PHE A 175 14.06 6.17 -3.62
N GLY A 176 15.28 6.71 -3.70
CA GLY A 176 16.17 6.91 -2.56
C GLY A 176 15.75 8.04 -1.62
N LEU A 177 14.46 8.21 -1.39
CA LEU A 177 13.88 9.27 -0.56
C LEU A 177 13.76 8.89 0.91
N GLY A 178 13.93 7.59 1.23
CA GLY A 178 13.80 7.08 2.60
C GLY A 178 12.37 7.05 3.13
N THR A 179 11.37 7.23 2.27
CA THR A 179 9.96 7.28 2.66
C THR A 179 9.25 5.95 2.45
N SER A 180 8.20 5.72 3.23
CA SER A 180 7.28 4.59 3.06
C SER A 180 5.85 4.98 3.43
N ILE A 181 4.89 4.13 3.10
CA ILE A 181 3.50 4.26 3.53
C ILE A 181 3.10 2.98 4.24
N ASP A 182 2.60 3.11 5.46
CA ASP A 182 2.00 2.04 6.22
C ASP A 182 0.50 2.00 5.96
N PHE A 183 -0.06 0.81 5.98
CA PHE A 183 -1.49 0.58 5.84
C PHE A 183 -1.98 -0.34 6.94
N HIS A 184 -3.19 -0.07 7.42
CA HIS A 184 -3.94 -0.94 8.30
C HIS A 184 -5.33 -1.13 7.72
N TYR A 185 -5.63 -2.37 7.33
CA TYR A 185 -6.92 -2.75 6.77
C TYR A 185 -7.62 -3.68 7.75
N ASN A 186 -8.76 -3.22 8.26
CA ASN A 186 -9.63 -3.97 9.13
C ASN A 186 -10.96 -4.23 8.39
N TYR A 187 -11.42 -5.47 8.43
CA TYR A 187 -12.65 -5.90 7.78
C TYR A 187 -13.37 -6.93 8.65
N HIS A 188 -14.68 -6.73 8.77
CA HIS A 188 -15.62 -7.62 9.41
C HIS A 188 -16.86 -7.77 8.52
N TYR A 189 -17.26 -9.00 8.26
CA TYR A 189 -18.58 -9.27 7.70
C TYR A 189 -19.16 -10.54 8.28
N ARG A 190 -20.37 -10.44 8.80
CA ARG A 190 -21.14 -11.57 9.31
C ARG A 190 -22.62 -11.38 9.03
N MET A 191 -23.18 -12.29 8.25
CA MET A 191 -24.61 -12.37 8.02
C MET A 191 -25.30 -12.98 9.24
N ARG A 192 -26.25 -12.27 9.87
CA ARG A 192 -27.16 -12.85 10.88
C ARG A 192 -28.57 -12.98 10.33
N SER A 193 -29.43 -13.72 11.04
CA SER A 193 -30.79 -14.02 10.59
C SER A 193 -31.70 -12.79 10.41
N TYR A 194 -31.32 -11.63 10.95
CA TYR A 194 -32.15 -10.42 10.95
C TYR A 194 -31.39 -9.15 10.54
N GLU A 195 -30.06 -9.12 10.67
CA GLU A 195 -29.20 -7.96 10.39
C GLU A 195 -27.80 -8.45 9.97
N ASP A 196 -27.09 -7.66 9.18
CA ASP A 196 -25.70 -7.93 8.82
C ASP A 196 -24.78 -7.13 9.76
N GLU A 197 -23.79 -7.79 10.36
CA GLU A 197 -22.71 -7.12 11.07
C GLU A 197 -21.58 -6.87 10.07
N ARG A 198 -21.36 -5.62 9.69
CA ARG A 198 -20.38 -5.27 8.66
C ARG A 198 -19.58 -4.02 9.03
N ASP A 199 -18.26 -4.14 8.89
CA ASP A 199 -17.27 -3.07 9.04
C ASP A 199 -16.17 -3.26 7.98
N ALA A 200 -15.75 -2.19 7.32
CA ALA A 200 -14.54 -2.21 6.51
C ALA A 200 -13.83 -0.86 6.59
N MET A 201 -12.57 -0.84 7.01
CA MET A 201 -11.77 0.37 7.15
C MET A 201 -10.36 0.16 6.62
N LEU A 202 -9.89 1.08 5.77
CA LEU A 202 -8.49 1.15 5.35
C LEU A 202 -7.87 2.48 5.76
N ASN A 203 -6.85 2.42 6.61
CA ASN A 203 -6.01 3.56 6.99
C ASN A 203 -4.67 3.52 6.25
N ALA A 204 -4.11 4.70 5.97
CA ALA A 204 -2.77 4.87 5.41
C ALA A 204 -2.01 5.98 6.14
N ALA A 205 -0.74 5.76 6.45
CA ALA A 205 0.14 6.72 7.13
C ALA A 205 1.49 6.81 6.42
N GLY A 206 1.92 8.03 6.08
CA GLY A 206 3.26 8.25 5.55
C GLY A 206 4.31 8.09 6.65
N ARG A 207 5.49 7.60 6.28
CA ARG A 207 6.66 7.49 7.15
C ARG A 207 7.90 8.07 6.49
N GLU A 208 8.72 8.70 7.29
CA GLU A 208 10.07 9.15 6.95
C GLU A 208 11.13 8.16 7.50
N ILE A 209 12.34 8.25 6.95
CA ILE A 209 13.42 7.31 7.32
C ILE A 209 13.84 7.42 8.79
N GLY A 210 13.62 8.59 9.41
CA GLY A 210 13.88 8.80 10.83
C GLY A 210 12.96 7.99 11.75
N GLU A 211 11.84 7.49 11.23
CA GLU A 211 10.86 6.68 11.96
C GLU A 211 11.14 5.17 11.85
N CYS A 212 12.21 4.76 11.16
CA CYS A 212 12.60 3.35 11.08
C CYS A 212 12.91 2.79 12.47
N GLU A 213 12.25 1.68 12.82
CA GLU A 213 12.41 0.99 14.11
C GLU A 213 12.84 -0.47 13.89
N PRO A 214 14.16 -0.73 13.69
CA PRO A 214 14.67 -2.07 13.38
C PRO A 214 14.29 -3.16 14.40
N ASN A 215 14.11 -2.77 15.66
CA ASN A 215 13.75 -3.68 16.75
C ASN A 215 12.25 -4.00 16.80
N LYS A 216 11.41 -3.23 16.08
CA LYS A 216 9.96 -3.41 15.99
C LYS A 216 9.50 -3.19 14.54
N PRO A 217 9.99 -4.00 13.59
CA PRO A 217 9.74 -3.77 12.16
C PRO A 217 8.26 -3.85 11.77
N THR A 218 7.43 -4.49 12.60
CA THR A 218 5.99 -4.66 12.39
C THR A 218 5.14 -3.53 12.94
N LYS A 219 5.72 -2.54 13.66
CA LYS A 219 4.96 -1.40 14.18
C LYS A 219 4.36 -0.63 13.00
N CYS A 220 3.04 -0.48 12.99
CA CYS A 220 2.30 0.17 11.91
C CYS A 220 1.89 1.59 12.30
N ALA A 221 2.29 2.59 11.52
CA ALA A 221 1.88 3.98 11.76
C ALA A 221 0.40 4.27 11.40
N ALA A 222 -0.28 3.34 10.70
CA ALA A 222 -1.67 3.45 10.29
C ALA A 222 -2.66 2.74 11.24
N GLU A 223 -2.16 2.00 12.23
CA GLU A 223 -2.99 1.46 13.30
C GLU A 223 -3.54 2.61 14.15
N PRO A 224 -4.84 2.58 14.51
CA PRO A 224 -5.37 3.54 15.47
C PRO A 224 -4.71 3.31 16.83
N GLU A 225 -4.19 4.36 17.45
CA GLU A 225 -3.73 4.27 18.84
C GLU A 225 -4.93 3.95 19.73
N LEU A 226 -4.91 2.77 20.36
CA LEU A 226 -5.85 2.47 21.44
C LEU A 226 -5.53 3.44 22.58
N PRO A 227 -6.53 4.10 23.20
CA PRO A 227 -6.28 4.84 24.43
C PRO A 227 -5.64 3.86 25.42
N GLU A 228 -4.42 4.15 25.87
CA GLU A 228 -3.79 3.41 26.96
C GLU A 228 -4.79 3.38 28.12
N ASP A 229 -5.11 2.20 28.65
CA ASP A 229 -6.10 1.94 29.70
C ASP A 229 -6.15 3.05 30.76
N SER A 230 -6.92 4.11 30.50
CA SER A 230 -7.36 5.07 31.48
C SER A 230 -8.73 4.60 31.89
N GLU A 231 -8.80 3.93 33.04
CA GLU A 231 -10.06 3.58 33.73
C GLU A 231 -10.92 4.80 34.10
N ASP A 232 -10.59 6.00 33.62
CA ASP A 232 -11.30 7.24 33.89
C ASP A 232 -11.74 7.92 32.58
N GLU A 233 -13.07 7.87 32.40
CA GLU A 233 -13.93 8.82 31.70
C GLU A 233 -13.82 8.99 30.17
N GLU A 234 -15.02 8.94 29.58
CA GLU A 234 -15.39 9.23 28.21
C GLU A 234 -14.76 10.52 27.65
N GLU A 235 -13.58 10.44 27.05
CA GLU A 235 -13.16 11.41 26.04
C GLU A 235 -13.00 10.69 24.69
N GLU A 236 -13.78 11.13 23.70
CA GLU A 236 -13.63 10.70 22.31
C GLU A 236 -12.15 10.76 21.88
N PRO A 237 -11.67 9.78 21.10
CA PRO A 237 -10.25 9.66 20.76
C PRO A 237 -9.73 10.95 20.12
N LYS A 238 -8.74 11.57 20.78
CA LYS A 238 -8.03 12.75 20.25
C LYS A 238 -7.12 12.29 19.11
N PRO A 239 -7.31 12.79 17.87
CA PRO A 239 -6.51 12.39 16.73
C PRO A 239 -5.08 12.94 16.86
N ILE A 240 -4.11 12.08 16.57
CA ILE A 240 -2.68 12.38 16.65
C ILE A 240 -2.20 12.97 15.33
N GLU A 241 -1.63 14.17 15.38
CA GLU A 241 -1.06 14.86 14.21
C GLU A 241 0.37 14.35 13.90
N ASN A 242 0.52 13.09 13.48
CA ASN A 242 1.75 12.60 12.84
C ASN A 242 1.50 12.48 11.32
N PHE A 243 1.86 13.52 10.57
CA PHE A 243 2.02 13.58 9.11
C PHE A 243 1.46 12.44 8.20
N LYS A 244 0.18 12.05 8.14
CA LYS A 244 -1.08 12.24 8.88
C LYS A 244 -1.84 10.95 8.57
N ALA A 245 -1.93 10.00 9.48
CA ALA A 245 -2.75 8.80 9.26
C ALA A 245 -4.12 9.21 8.72
N ARG A 246 -4.49 8.71 7.53
CA ARG A 246 -5.77 9.01 6.87
C ARG A 246 -6.53 7.72 6.69
N THR A 247 -7.80 7.75 7.07
CA THR A 247 -8.77 6.77 6.62
C THR A 247 -9.09 7.02 5.15
N LEU A 248 -8.71 6.08 4.29
CA LEU A 248 -9.00 6.09 2.86
C LEU A 248 -10.48 5.85 2.62
N PHE A 249 -11.02 4.83 3.28
CA PHE A 249 -12.45 4.60 3.40
C PHE A 249 -12.77 3.95 4.74
N SER A 250 -14.01 4.14 5.19
CA SER A 250 -14.62 3.37 6.26
C SER A 250 -16.08 3.12 5.90
N GLY A 251 -16.57 1.91 6.13
CA GLY A 251 -17.97 1.53 6.06
C GLY A 251 -18.34 0.84 7.35
N VAL A 252 -19.38 1.31 8.04
CA VAL A 252 -19.80 0.76 9.33
C VAL A 252 -21.32 0.66 9.37
N GLU A 253 -21.83 -0.49 9.81
CA GLU A 253 -23.25 -0.67 10.14
C GLU A 253 -23.53 -0.10 11.53
N GLY A 254 -24.24 1.02 11.60
CA GLY A 254 -24.67 1.63 12.86
C GLY A 254 -26.08 1.18 13.25
N MET A 255 -26.31 0.87 14.54
CA MET A 255 -27.63 0.43 15.03
C MET A 255 -28.78 1.42 14.76
N ALA A 256 -28.48 2.73 14.66
CA ALA A 256 -29.49 3.77 14.46
C ALA A 256 -29.56 4.31 13.02
N ASP A 257 -28.40 4.38 12.35
CA ASP A 257 -28.24 5.08 11.06
C ASP A 257 -28.15 4.11 9.86
N GLY A 258 -28.13 2.79 10.13
CA GLY A 258 -27.87 1.76 9.12
C GLY A 258 -26.44 1.85 8.60
N TRP A 259 -26.24 1.38 7.37
CA TRP A 259 -24.93 1.46 6.70
C TRP A 259 -24.50 2.91 6.45
N SER A 260 -23.32 3.26 6.96
CA SER A 260 -22.67 4.55 6.76
C SER A 260 -21.30 4.39 6.13
N THR A 261 -20.93 5.30 5.22
CA THR A 261 -19.63 5.27 4.55
C THR A 261 -18.92 6.62 4.59
N MET A 262 -17.61 6.60 4.74
CA MET A 262 -16.71 7.75 4.68
C MET A 262 -15.60 7.50 3.66
N TYR A 263 -15.21 8.54 2.92
CA TYR A 263 -14.13 8.51 1.95
C TYR A 263 -13.14 9.65 2.16
N ILE A 264 -11.86 9.40 1.85
CA ILE A 264 -10.83 10.43 1.80
C ILE A 264 -11.16 11.50 0.73
N THR A 265 -10.74 12.73 0.96
CA THR A 265 -10.90 13.84 0.00
C THR A 265 -9.78 13.86 -1.05
N GLU A 266 -10.02 14.55 -2.17
CA GLU A 266 -9.01 14.72 -3.24
C GLU A 266 -7.74 15.45 -2.75
N GLU A 267 -7.88 16.42 -1.86
CA GLU A 267 -6.74 17.13 -1.27
C GLU A 267 -5.88 16.17 -0.43
N ASN A 268 -6.53 15.36 0.41
CA ASN A 268 -5.84 14.46 1.30
C ASN A 268 -5.18 13.30 0.53
N ILE A 269 -5.82 12.74 -0.50
CA ILE A 269 -5.19 11.68 -1.30
C ILE A 269 -3.95 12.18 -2.06
N LYS A 270 -3.97 13.42 -2.58
CA LYS A 270 -2.83 14.03 -3.27
C LYS A 270 -1.61 14.23 -2.36
N SER A 271 -1.82 14.34 -1.05
CA SER A 271 -0.73 14.51 -0.07
C SER A 271 0.23 13.32 -0.01
N PHE A 272 -0.19 12.13 -0.48
CA PHE A 272 0.68 10.95 -0.55
C PHE A 272 1.65 10.96 -1.73
N GLU A 273 1.37 11.72 -2.80
CA GLU A 273 2.12 11.60 -4.06
C GLU A 273 3.57 12.08 -3.93
N GLU A 274 3.80 13.27 -3.39
CA GLU A 274 5.15 13.84 -3.32
C GLU A 274 6.08 13.10 -2.37
N PRO A 275 5.68 12.77 -1.13
CA PRO A 275 6.56 12.01 -0.25
C PRO A 275 6.89 10.63 -0.83
N PHE A 276 5.96 10.01 -1.56
CA PHE A 276 6.13 8.66 -2.07
C PHE A 276 6.85 8.59 -3.43
N LEU A 277 6.53 9.48 -4.36
CA LEU A 277 7.03 9.48 -5.74
C LEU A 277 7.99 10.63 -6.06
N GLY A 278 8.28 11.50 -5.09
CA GLY A 278 9.17 12.65 -5.29
C GLY A 278 8.66 13.67 -6.30
N THR A 279 7.35 13.74 -6.52
CA THR A 279 6.74 14.66 -7.49
C THR A 279 5.27 14.90 -7.17
N LYS A 280 4.70 15.99 -7.71
CA LYS A 280 3.29 16.35 -7.55
C LYS A 280 2.61 16.45 -8.90
N GLY A 281 1.37 15.97 -8.96
CA GLY A 281 0.49 16.11 -10.11
C GLY A 281 0.85 15.22 -11.29
N TRP A 282 1.71 14.20 -11.11
CA TRP A 282 2.05 13.23 -12.15
C TRP A 282 0.93 12.24 -12.36
N ILE A 283 0.45 11.62 -11.28
CA ILE A 283 -0.61 10.62 -11.30
C ILE A 283 -1.91 11.19 -10.75
N SER A 284 -3.04 10.73 -11.28
CA SER A 284 -4.34 11.23 -10.84
C SER A 284 -4.69 10.78 -9.42
N PRO A 285 -5.62 11.47 -8.74
CA PRO A 285 -6.20 11.01 -7.48
C PRO A 285 -6.73 9.58 -7.57
N ARG A 286 -7.41 9.22 -8.67
CA ARG A 286 -7.87 7.85 -8.90
C ARG A 286 -6.74 6.86 -8.95
N LYS A 287 -5.64 7.21 -9.61
CA LYS A 287 -4.46 6.35 -9.72
C LYS A 287 -3.77 6.15 -8.38
N LEU A 288 -3.70 7.19 -7.55
CA LEU A 288 -3.25 7.10 -6.17
C LEU A 288 -4.15 6.14 -5.36
N VAL A 289 -5.47 6.26 -5.47
CA VAL A 289 -6.40 5.31 -4.83
C VAL A 289 -6.14 3.87 -5.29
N ASP A 290 -5.95 3.62 -6.59
CA ASP A 290 -5.64 2.28 -7.09
C ASP A 290 -4.35 1.71 -6.43
N ILE A 291 -3.31 2.54 -6.25
CA ILE A 291 -2.03 2.16 -5.60
C ILE A 291 -2.25 1.89 -4.11
N LEU A 292 -2.87 2.83 -3.39
CA LEU A 292 -3.04 2.73 -1.94
C LEU A 292 -3.97 1.57 -1.53
N MET A 293 -5.08 1.38 -2.25
CA MET A 293 -5.99 0.23 -2.04
C MET A 293 -5.27 -1.10 -2.25
N ALA A 294 -4.50 -1.21 -3.34
CA ALA A 294 -3.74 -2.41 -3.64
C ALA A 294 -2.66 -2.68 -2.58
N ALA A 295 -1.93 -1.64 -2.17
CA ALA A 295 -0.87 -1.74 -1.17
C ALA A 295 -1.43 -2.18 0.19
N GLY A 296 -2.55 -1.60 0.64
CA GLY A 296 -3.27 -2.02 1.84
C GLY A 296 -3.98 -3.37 1.73
N THR A 297 -3.92 -4.02 0.57
CA THR A 297 -4.54 -5.32 0.26
C THR A 297 -6.07 -5.38 0.33
N ALA A 298 -6.73 -4.22 0.42
CA ALA A 298 -8.19 -4.15 0.45
C ALA A 298 -8.81 -4.71 -0.84
N LEU A 299 -9.84 -5.54 -0.69
CA LEU A 299 -10.56 -6.24 -1.77
C LEU A 299 -9.72 -7.31 -2.49
N LEU A 300 -8.67 -7.84 -1.85
CA LEU A 300 -7.79 -8.86 -2.43
C LEU A 300 -7.84 -10.21 -1.70
N HIS A 301 -8.55 -10.31 -0.59
CA HIS A 301 -8.66 -11.52 0.24
C HIS A 301 -9.91 -12.35 -0.05
N GLY A 302 -10.81 -11.87 -0.90
CA GLY A 302 -12.08 -12.55 -1.20
C GLY A 302 -13.23 -12.06 -0.31
N GLU A 303 -13.15 -10.81 0.09
CA GLU A 303 -14.15 -10.07 0.87
C GLU A 303 -15.52 -10.11 0.17
N VAL A 304 -16.58 -10.24 0.97
CA VAL A 304 -17.98 -10.29 0.52
C VAL A 304 -18.52 -8.90 0.35
N ASP A 305 -18.36 -8.10 1.41
CA ASP A 305 -18.78 -6.71 1.39
C ASP A 305 -17.67 -5.85 0.82
N THR A 306 -17.84 -5.51 -0.46
CA THR A 306 -16.91 -4.68 -1.20
C THR A 306 -17.38 -3.24 -1.32
N GLU A 307 -18.54 -2.89 -0.75
CA GLU A 307 -19.29 -1.68 -1.11
C GLU A 307 -18.47 -0.40 -0.86
N ALA A 308 -17.93 -0.23 0.35
CA ALA A 308 -17.17 0.97 0.71
C ALA A 308 -15.89 1.11 -0.13
N GLY A 309 -15.14 0.01 -0.31
CA GLY A 309 -13.90 0.01 -1.08
C GLY A 309 -14.11 0.27 -2.58
N GLU A 310 -15.15 -0.33 -3.18
CA GLU A 310 -15.49 -0.11 -4.59
C GLU A 310 -16.00 1.31 -4.83
N HIS A 311 -16.80 1.85 -3.91
CA HIS A 311 -17.28 3.22 -4.01
C HIS A 311 -16.12 4.23 -3.97
N LEU A 312 -15.17 4.08 -3.05
CA LEU A 312 -13.98 4.94 -3.00
C LEU A 312 -13.26 4.99 -4.35
N GLN A 313 -13.12 3.84 -5.02
CA GLN A 313 -12.52 3.81 -6.34
C GLN A 313 -13.31 4.70 -7.32
N HIS A 314 -14.64 4.68 -7.27
CA HIS A 314 -15.51 5.45 -8.16
C HIS A 314 -15.62 6.96 -7.85
N GLU A 315 -15.15 7.42 -6.69
CA GLU A 315 -15.16 8.84 -6.30
C GLU A 315 -14.21 9.71 -7.14
N PHE A 316 -13.17 9.12 -7.73
CA PHE A 316 -12.12 9.85 -8.42
C PHE A 316 -12.03 9.52 -9.91
N ASP A 317 -11.67 10.52 -10.70
CA ASP A 317 -11.41 10.41 -12.13
C ASP A 317 -9.89 10.23 -12.41
N TYR A 318 -9.58 9.51 -13.49
CA TYR A 318 -8.22 9.42 -14.03
C TYR A 318 -7.77 10.71 -14.72
N TYR A 319 -6.47 10.93 -14.91
CA TYR A 319 -5.98 11.93 -15.87
C TYR A 319 -6.18 11.46 -17.31
N GLN A 320 -6.28 12.40 -18.25
CA GLN A 320 -6.31 12.09 -19.68
C GLN A 320 -5.11 11.22 -20.09
N GLY A 321 -5.39 10.06 -20.68
CA GLY A 321 -4.40 9.09 -21.16
C GLY A 321 -4.06 7.97 -20.18
N GLU A 322 -4.43 8.10 -18.90
CA GLU A 322 -4.27 7.01 -17.93
C GLU A 322 -5.31 5.89 -18.16
N LYS A 323 -4.96 4.68 -17.72
CA LYS A 323 -5.84 3.50 -17.78
C LYS A 323 -5.90 2.82 -16.41
N SER A 324 -6.87 1.93 -16.19
CA SER A 324 -6.94 1.14 -14.95
C SER A 324 -5.79 0.15 -14.76
N GLY A 325 -5.00 -0.15 -15.80
CA GLY A 325 -3.89 -1.10 -15.73
C GLY A 325 -4.29 -2.56 -15.85
N LYS A 326 -5.59 -2.88 -15.97
CA LYS A 326 -6.06 -4.26 -16.14
C LYS A 326 -5.37 -4.94 -17.33
N GLY A 327 -4.66 -6.03 -17.07
CA GLY A 327 -3.96 -6.84 -18.06
C GLY A 327 -2.61 -6.28 -18.55
N ILE A 328 -2.20 -5.07 -18.14
CA ILE A 328 -0.96 -4.44 -18.62
C ILE A 328 0.30 -5.20 -18.17
N PHE A 329 0.22 -5.87 -17.01
CA PHE A 329 1.33 -6.60 -16.40
C PHE A 329 1.56 -8.00 -17.00
N ALA A 330 0.76 -8.44 -17.97
CA ALA A 330 0.87 -9.79 -18.53
C ALA A 330 2.25 -10.10 -19.12
N LYS A 331 2.92 -9.09 -19.72
CA LYS A 331 4.28 -9.24 -20.25
C LYS A 331 5.32 -9.38 -19.12
N GLU A 332 5.29 -8.46 -18.16
CA GLU A 332 6.19 -8.48 -16.99
C GLU A 332 6.05 -9.80 -16.21
N ARG A 333 4.82 -10.29 -15.99
CA ARG A 333 4.57 -11.57 -15.32
C ARG A 333 5.24 -12.75 -16.03
N LYS A 334 5.19 -12.79 -17.37
CA LYS A 334 5.85 -13.87 -18.14
C LYS A 334 7.36 -13.83 -17.96
N GLN A 335 7.95 -12.63 -18.01
CA GLN A 335 9.39 -12.44 -17.81
C GLN A 335 9.80 -12.79 -16.38
N LEU A 336 9.04 -12.33 -15.37
CA LEU A 336 9.26 -12.69 -13.97
C LEU A 336 9.23 -14.21 -13.76
N THR A 337 8.22 -14.89 -14.32
CA THR A 337 8.12 -16.36 -14.23
C THR A 337 9.35 -17.07 -14.79
N GLN A 338 9.96 -16.54 -15.86
CA GLN A 338 11.20 -17.10 -16.41
C GLN A 338 12.40 -16.86 -15.47
N LEU A 339 12.55 -15.65 -14.94
CA LEU A 339 13.60 -15.31 -13.98
C LEU A 339 13.48 -16.13 -12.69
N GLU A 340 12.27 -16.31 -12.17
CA GLU A 340 12.01 -17.13 -10.99
C GLU A 340 12.39 -18.60 -11.20
N LYS A 341 12.19 -19.16 -12.40
CA LYS A 341 12.63 -20.53 -12.71
C LYS A 341 14.15 -20.66 -12.66
N VAL A 342 14.86 -19.66 -13.19
CA VAL A 342 16.33 -19.64 -13.19
C VAL A 342 16.86 -19.49 -11.76
N GLU A 343 16.31 -18.57 -10.96
CA GLU A 343 16.74 -18.38 -9.58
C GLU A 343 16.40 -19.58 -8.69
N LYS A 344 15.21 -20.16 -8.80
CA LYS A 344 14.86 -21.40 -8.05
C LYS A 344 15.84 -22.54 -8.31
N ALA A 345 16.43 -22.62 -9.50
CA ALA A 345 17.45 -23.62 -9.81
C ALA A 345 18.80 -23.32 -9.12
N LYS A 346 19.10 -22.06 -8.82
CA LYS A 346 20.26 -21.65 -8.02
C LYS A 346 20.01 -21.90 -6.53
N ASP A 347 18.84 -21.53 -6.03
CA ASP A 347 18.49 -21.71 -4.61
C ASP A 347 18.52 -23.18 -4.21
N LYS A 348 18.11 -24.11 -5.09
CA LYS A 348 18.25 -25.56 -4.83
C LYS A 348 19.69 -26.04 -4.63
N LYS A 349 20.69 -25.28 -5.12
CA LYS A 349 22.11 -25.60 -4.93
C LYS A 349 22.68 -25.00 -3.64
N ASP A 350 22.00 -23.99 -3.09
CA ASP A 350 22.36 -23.34 -1.84
C ASP A 350 21.22 -23.56 -0.83
N SER A 351 21.30 -24.67 -0.09
CA SER A 351 20.31 -25.02 0.93
C SER A 351 20.22 -24.04 2.09
N THR A 352 21.11 -23.03 2.18
CA THR A 352 21.06 -21.99 3.20
C THR A 352 20.38 -20.70 2.72
N ARG A 353 20.02 -20.62 1.44
CA ARG A 353 19.40 -19.42 0.87
C ARG A 353 17.89 -19.43 1.08
N GLU A 354 17.47 -18.71 2.12
CA GLU A 354 16.08 -18.29 2.30
C GLU A 354 15.79 -17.09 1.37
N VAL A 355 14.72 -17.18 0.57
CA VAL A 355 14.35 -16.12 -0.37
C VAL A 355 12.94 -15.63 -0.05
N CYS A 356 12.85 -14.37 0.39
CA CYS A 356 11.58 -13.74 0.70
C CYS A 356 10.79 -13.38 -0.56
N VAL A 357 9.47 -13.19 -0.41
CA VAL A 357 8.58 -12.86 -1.53
C VAL A 357 8.99 -11.54 -2.22
N PRO A 358 9.22 -10.41 -1.50
CA PRO A 358 9.62 -9.15 -2.12
C PRO A 358 10.95 -9.22 -2.88
N GLU A 359 11.96 -9.94 -2.36
CA GLU A 359 13.23 -10.13 -3.06
C GLU A 359 13.02 -10.85 -4.41
N ARG A 360 12.15 -11.87 -4.43
CA ARG A 360 11.83 -12.58 -5.67
C ARG A 360 11.14 -11.66 -6.69
N LEU A 361 10.31 -10.74 -6.21
CA LEU A 361 9.61 -9.79 -7.06
C LEU A 361 10.55 -8.72 -7.67
N LEU A 362 11.68 -8.41 -7.01
CA LEU A 362 12.71 -7.51 -7.53
C LEU A 362 13.52 -8.07 -8.71
N LEU A 363 13.34 -9.34 -9.11
CA LEU A 363 14.10 -9.92 -10.22
C LEU A 363 13.93 -9.14 -11.53
N LEU A 364 12.74 -8.58 -11.77
CA LEU A 364 12.53 -7.71 -12.94
C LEU A 364 13.33 -6.41 -12.85
N ALA A 365 13.48 -5.82 -11.67
CA ALA A 365 14.31 -4.61 -11.50
C ALA A 365 15.80 -4.93 -11.68
N ARG A 366 16.24 -6.12 -11.27
CA ARG A 366 17.65 -6.55 -11.33
C ARG A 366 18.10 -7.04 -12.71
N HIS A 367 17.19 -7.67 -13.46
CA HIS A 367 17.53 -8.43 -14.67
C HIS A 367 16.55 -8.21 -15.83
N GLY A 368 15.54 -7.37 -15.64
CA GLY A 368 14.58 -7.07 -16.68
C GLY A 368 15.19 -6.12 -17.69
N ASP A 369 15.62 -6.65 -18.83
CA ASP A 369 15.79 -5.88 -20.06
C ASP A 369 14.43 -5.64 -20.72
#